data_AF-A0A969HFZ2-F1
#
_entry.id   AF-A0A969HFZ2-F1
#
_cell.length_a   1.000
_cell.length_b   1.000
_cell.length_c   1.000
_cell.angle_alpha   90.00
_cell.angle_beta   90.00
_cell.angle_gamma   90.00
#
_symmetry.space_group_name_H-M   'P 1'
#
loop_
_entity.id
_entity.type
_entity.pdbx_description
1 polymer ?
#
loop_
_entity_poly.entity_id
_entity_poly.type
_entity_poly.pdbx_seq_one_letter_code
_entity_poly.pdbx_strand_id
1 'polypeptide(L)'
;MMFVDEPTSGLSSKDSQNVIDLLKELSLKGKLIFVVIHQPSSDIYKTFDKMIILDKGGYLIYYGNPIEAIYYFKRQTNQADSERWSENPEEIFKLIEKEVVNEFGQETGKRQLTPQQWHERFVSNFNIEEVETVVESPPSSLSRPNVLAQTYLFTVRDFLAKISNRQYMFINLLEAPSWPCCWRT
;
A
#
# COMPACT_ATOMS: atom_id res chain seq x y z
N MET A 1 -16.29 3.92 -1.12
CA MET A 1 -14.94 3.98 -0.54
C MET A 1 -14.26 2.65 -0.78
N MET A 2 -12.99 2.63 -1.16
CA MET A 2 -12.19 1.44 -1.38
C MET A 2 -10.85 1.60 -0.68
N PHE A 3 -10.37 0.54 -0.04
CA PHE A 3 -9.03 0.45 0.54
C PHE A 3 -8.28 -0.64 -0.20
N VAL A 4 -7.08 -0.33 -0.67
CA VAL A 4 -6.24 -1.24 -1.42
C VAL A 4 -4.87 -1.27 -0.77
N ASP A 5 -4.47 -2.45 -0.32
CA ASP A 5 -3.18 -2.67 0.33
C ASP A 5 -2.21 -3.29 -0.67
N GLU A 6 -1.05 -2.67 -0.85
CA GLU A 6 0.03 -3.06 -1.77
C GLU A 6 -0.41 -3.59 -3.16
N PRO A 7 -1.21 -2.86 -3.96
CA PRO A 7 -1.72 -3.37 -5.24
C PRO A 7 -0.65 -3.66 -6.30
N THR A 8 0.56 -3.14 -6.12
CA THR A 8 1.67 -3.27 -7.08
C THR A 8 2.67 -4.37 -6.68
N SER A 9 2.43 -5.06 -5.55
CA SER A 9 3.34 -6.09 -5.04
C SER A 9 3.36 -7.32 -5.96
N GLY A 10 4.56 -7.74 -6.37
CA GLY A 10 4.76 -8.91 -7.25
C GLY A 10 4.40 -8.69 -8.72
N LEU A 11 4.09 -7.45 -9.14
CA LEU A 11 3.81 -7.11 -10.53
C LEU A 11 5.04 -6.53 -11.24
N SER A 12 5.05 -6.61 -12.57
CA SER A 12 6.03 -5.88 -13.38
C SER A 12 5.78 -4.37 -13.29
N SER A 13 6.77 -3.53 -13.61
CA SER A 13 6.61 -2.06 -13.59
C SER A 13 5.46 -1.59 -14.48
N LYS A 14 5.26 -2.24 -15.64
CA LYS A 14 4.19 -1.89 -16.58
C LYS A 14 2.82 -2.32 -16.07
N ASP A 15 2.72 -3.52 -15.52
CA ASP A 15 1.44 -4.01 -14.97
C ASP A 15 1.03 -3.21 -13.74
N SER A 16 1.99 -2.82 -12.91
CA SER A 16 1.77 -1.94 -11.76
C SER A 16 1.18 -0.59 -12.19
N GLN A 17 1.72 0.02 -13.25
CA GLN A 17 1.17 1.27 -13.81
C GLN A 17 -0.28 1.08 -14.26
N ASN A 18 -0.57 0.02 -15.03
CA ASN A 18 -1.93 -0.27 -15.49
C ASN A 18 -2.93 -0.43 -14.32
N VAL A 19 -2.52 -1.07 -13.22
CA VAL A 19 -3.36 -1.22 -12.03
C VAL A 19 -3.63 0.14 -11.38
N ILE A 20 -2.62 0.99 -11.23
CA ILE A 20 -2.78 2.34 -10.68
C ILE A 20 -3.66 3.22 -11.58
N ASP A 21 -3.50 3.12 -12.90
CA ASP A 21 -4.33 3.84 -13.87
C ASP A 21 -5.80 3.43 -13.77
N LEU A 22 -6.08 2.13 -13.60
CA LEU A 22 -7.45 1.65 -13.36
C LEU A 22 -8.03 2.21 -12.05
N LEU A 23 -7.23 2.25 -10.98
CA LEU A 23 -7.66 2.88 -9.72
C LEU A 23 -7.91 4.38 -9.92
N LYS A 24 -7.07 5.06 -10.72
CA LYS A 24 -7.27 6.48 -11.06
C LYS A 24 -8.57 6.70 -11.82
N GLU A 25 -8.89 5.87 -12.80
CA GLU A 25 -10.18 5.94 -13.51
C GLU A 25 -11.38 5.76 -12.57
N LEU A 26 -11.28 4.84 -11.60
CA LEU A 26 -12.32 4.64 -10.60
C LEU A 26 -12.46 5.86 -9.69
N SER A 27 -11.35 6.52 -9.35
CA SER A 27 -11.34 7.79 -8.61
C SER A 27 -12.08 8.89 -9.38
N LEU A 28 -11.78 9.03 -10.68
CA LEU A 28 -12.44 9.99 -11.56
C LEU A 28 -13.96 9.74 -11.71
N LYS A 29 -14.42 8.50 -11.50
CA LYS A 29 -15.85 8.13 -11.45
C LYS A 29 -16.51 8.44 -10.10
N GLY A 30 -15.84 9.18 -9.21
CA GLY A 30 -16.36 9.60 -7.90
C GLY A 30 -16.16 8.58 -6.78
N LYS A 31 -15.29 7.58 -6.95
CA LYS A 31 -14.95 6.65 -5.86
C LYS A 31 -13.77 7.18 -5.06
N LEU A 32 -13.93 7.31 -3.74
CA LEU A 32 -12.80 7.55 -2.85
C LEU A 32 -11.99 6.25 -2.68
N ILE A 33 -10.69 6.30 -3.00
CA ILE A 33 -9.77 5.16 -2.95
C ILE A 33 -8.57 5.53 -2.07
N PHE A 34 -8.26 4.68 -1.10
CA PHE A 34 -7.04 4.74 -0.31
C PHE A 34 -6.12 3.61 -0.76
N VAL A 35 -4.86 3.96 -1.04
CA VAL A 35 -3.85 2.99 -1.46
C VAL A 35 -2.66 3.09 -0.51
N VAL A 36 -2.21 1.95 0.00
CA VAL A 36 -0.96 1.84 0.76
C VAL A 36 0.10 1.22 -0.16
N ILE A 37 1.22 1.91 -0.34
CA ILE A 37 2.35 1.45 -1.17
C ILE A 37 3.64 1.64 -0.40
N HIS A 38 4.43 0.58 -0.26
CA HIS A 38 5.68 0.62 0.48
C HIS A 38 6.82 1.33 -0.28
N GLN A 39 6.89 1.23 -1.61
CA GLN A 39 7.90 1.92 -2.43
C GLN A 39 7.34 2.18 -3.86
N PRO A 40 6.72 3.35 -4.13
CA PRO A 40 6.19 3.65 -5.45
C PRO A 40 7.31 4.03 -6.44
N SER A 41 7.14 3.68 -7.71
CA SER A 41 7.97 4.22 -8.79
C SER A 41 7.68 5.70 -9.02
N SER A 42 8.61 6.42 -9.66
CA SER A 42 8.44 7.84 -10.05
C SER A 42 7.13 8.10 -10.79
N ASP A 43 6.77 7.19 -11.71
CA ASP A 43 5.61 7.37 -12.57
C ASP A 43 4.31 7.23 -11.76
N ILE A 44 4.24 6.20 -10.90
CA ILE A 44 3.10 5.95 -10.01
C ILE A 44 2.96 7.08 -8.98
N TYR A 45 4.08 7.57 -8.46
CA TYR A 45 4.13 8.62 -7.45
C TYR A 45 3.44 9.92 -7.92
N LYS A 46 3.60 10.28 -9.20
CA LYS A 46 3.02 11.50 -9.77
C LYS A 46 1.52 11.39 -10.08
N THR A 47 0.97 10.18 -10.12
CA THR A 47 -0.44 9.95 -10.45
C THR A 47 -1.40 10.23 -9.27
N PHE A 48 -0.89 10.24 -8.04
CA PHE A 48 -1.69 10.46 -6.84
C PHE A 48 -2.12 11.92 -6.66
N ASP A 49 -3.37 12.10 -6.24
CA ASP A 49 -3.93 13.44 -5.97
C ASP A 49 -3.41 14.03 -4.66
N LYS A 50 -3.37 13.19 -3.61
CA LYS A 50 -2.84 13.52 -2.28
C LYS A 50 -2.06 12.34 -1.74
N MET A 51 -1.07 12.63 -0.92
CA MET A 51 -0.19 11.66 -0.28
C MET A 51 -0.12 11.91 1.22
N ILE A 52 -0.04 10.82 1.97
CA ILE A 52 0.28 10.79 3.40
C ILE A 52 1.60 10.04 3.53
N ILE A 53 2.58 10.61 4.21
CA ILE A 53 3.85 9.93 4.53
C ILE A 53 3.93 9.77 6.05
N LEU A 54 4.13 8.53 6.48
CA LEU A 54 4.31 8.15 7.88
C LEU A 54 5.73 7.63 8.09
N ASP A 55 6.39 8.09 9.15
CA ASP A 55 7.67 7.54 9.60
C ASP A 55 7.46 6.46 10.68
N LYS A 56 8.53 5.74 11.02
CA LYS A 56 8.58 4.68 12.03
C LYS A 56 7.89 5.11 13.32
N GLY A 57 6.92 4.32 13.76
CA GLY A 57 6.09 4.63 14.93
C GLY A 57 4.77 5.31 14.60
N GLY A 58 4.43 5.49 13.31
CA GLY A 58 3.16 6.06 12.87
C GLY A 58 3.13 7.59 12.92
N TYR A 59 4.30 8.23 12.94
CA TYR A 59 4.42 9.68 12.97
C TYR A 59 4.11 10.28 11.60
N LEU A 60 3.13 11.17 11.53
CA LEU A 60 2.80 11.90 10.31
C LEU A 60 3.87 12.96 10.02
N ILE A 61 4.55 12.82 8.89
CA ILE A 61 5.66 13.72 8.52
C ILE A 61 5.36 14.56 7.26
N TYR A 62 4.32 14.18 6.50
CA TYR A 62 3.83 14.94 5.36
C TYR A 62 2.39 14.58 5.00
N TYR A 63 1.61 15.59 4.58
CA TYR A 63 0.30 15.45 3.97
C TYR A 63 0.12 16.51 2.89
N GLY A 64 -0.20 16.11 1.66
CA GLY A 64 -0.39 17.07 0.58
C GLY A 64 -0.17 16.50 -0.81
N ASN A 65 0.12 17.37 -1.77
CA ASN A 65 0.42 16.96 -3.14
C ASN A 65 1.79 16.23 -3.21
N PRO A 66 1.95 15.15 -3.99
CA PRO A 66 3.24 14.45 -4.10
C PRO A 66 4.40 15.34 -4.61
N ILE A 67 4.13 16.28 -5.52
CA ILE A 67 5.16 17.18 -6.07
C ILE A 67 5.65 18.15 -4.99
N GLU A 68 4.74 18.72 -4.20
CA GLU A 68 5.07 19.62 -3.09
C GLU A 68 5.89 18.92 -1.99
N ALA A 69 5.73 17.60 -1.83
CA ALA A 69 6.45 16.82 -0.82
C ALA A 69 7.96 16.93 -1.02
N ILE A 70 8.42 16.84 -2.27
CA ILE A 70 9.84 16.92 -2.62
C ILE A 70 10.41 18.28 -2.17
N TYR A 71 9.71 19.38 -2.47
CA TYR A 71 10.11 20.72 -2.06
C TYR A 71 10.09 20.91 -0.54
N TYR A 72 9.09 20.34 0.14
CA TYR A 72 8.98 20.36 1.60
C TYR A 72 10.22 19.72 2.26
N PHE A 73 10.56 18.49 1.87
CA PHE A 73 11.73 17.81 2.45
C PHE A 73 13.05 18.50 2.08
N LYS A 74 13.18 19.05 0.86
CA LYS A 74 14.35 19.84 0.45
C LYS A 74 14.57 21.05 1.37
N ARG A 75 13.49 21.79 1.66
CA ARG A 75 13.56 22.96 2.56
C ARG A 75 13.94 22.58 3.98
N GLN A 76 13.50 21.41 4.46
CA GLN A 76 13.77 20.97 5.84
C GLN A 76 15.19 20.46 6.08
N THR A 77 15.84 19.89 5.06
CA THR A 77 17.20 19.33 5.18
C THR A 77 18.31 20.30 4.79
N ASN A 78 17.95 21.50 4.31
CA ASN A 78 18.87 22.57 3.90
C ASN A 78 20.00 22.08 2.96
N GLN A 79 19.73 21.06 2.15
CA GLN A 79 20.65 20.56 1.15
C GLN A 79 20.64 21.53 -0.04
N ALA A 80 21.68 22.37 -0.10
CA ALA A 80 21.97 23.21 -1.25
C ALA A 80 22.37 22.32 -2.44
N ASP A 81 21.54 22.39 -3.47
CA ASP A 81 21.85 22.12 -4.88
C ASP A 81 22.96 21.09 -5.15
N SER A 82 22.60 19.80 -5.13
CA SER A 82 23.14 18.95 -6.18
C SER A 82 22.20 19.13 -7.38
N GLU A 83 22.74 19.54 -8.53
CA GLU A 83 22.01 19.78 -9.78
C GLU A 83 21.31 18.51 -10.36
N ARG A 84 21.22 17.44 -9.58
CA ARG A 84 20.79 16.12 -10.02
C ARG A 84 19.86 15.43 -9.03
N TRP A 85 18.94 16.20 -8.44
CA TRP A 85 17.76 15.61 -7.81
C TRP A 85 16.83 15.10 -8.92
N SER A 86 16.58 13.79 -8.92
CA SER A 86 15.58 13.20 -9.80
C SER A 86 14.20 13.47 -9.19
N GLU A 87 13.14 13.53 -9.99
CA GLU A 87 11.76 13.51 -9.47
C GLU A 87 11.39 12.10 -8.96
N ASN A 88 12.32 11.44 -8.27
CA ASN A 88 12.20 10.09 -7.77
C ASN A 88 11.83 10.12 -6.28
N PRO A 89 10.68 9.56 -5.89
CA PRO A 89 10.26 9.50 -4.49
C PRO A 89 11.23 8.79 -3.55
N GLU A 90 12.09 7.90 -4.06
CA GLU A 90 13.14 7.25 -3.27
C GLU A 90 14.05 8.26 -2.55
N GLU A 91 14.23 9.44 -3.13
CA GLU A 91 15.06 10.48 -2.53
C GLU A 91 14.45 11.02 -1.24
N ILE A 92 13.12 11.12 -1.14
CA ILE A 92 12.44 11.49 0.11
C ILE A 92 12.76 10.48 1.21
N PHE A 93 12.68 9.18 0.90
CA PHE A 93 12.99 8.12 1.86
C PHE A 93 14.46 8.19 2.30
N LYS A 94 15.39 8.40 1.36
CA LYS A 94 16.82 8.61 1.69
C LYS A 94 17.04 9.80 2.62
N LEU A 95 16.28 10.88 2.47
CA LEU A 95 16.36 12.05 3.35
C LEU A 95 15.83 11.75 4.76
N ILE A 96 14.70 11.06 4.86
CA ILE A 96 14.09 10.71 6.15
C ILE A 96 14.99 9.75 6.93
N GLU A 97 15.67 8.84 6.23
CA GLU A 97 16.54 7.82 6.84
C GLU A 97 18.00 8.25 7.00
N LYS A 98 18.37 9.44 6.51
CA LYS A 98 19.75 9.93 6.53
C LYS A 98 20.36 9.90 7.92
N GLU A 99 21.58 9.38 8.02
CA GLU A 99 22.30 9.23 9.28
C GLU A 99 23.21 10.43 9.58
N VAL A 100 23.53 10.61 10.87
CA VAL A 100 24.57 11.54 11.31
C VAL A 100 25.92 10.94 10.96
N VAL A 101 26.78 11.77 10.36
CA VAL A 101 28.14 11.42 10.00
C VAL A 101 29.09 11.94 11.08
N ASN A 102 30.01 11.11 11.54
CA ASN A 102 31.03 11.52 12.52
C ASN A 102 32.16 12.33 11.86
N GLU A 103 33.11 12.82 12.67
CA GLU A 103 34.26 13.62 12.20
C GLU A 103 35.16 12.87 11.20
N PHE A 104 35.06 11.54 11.16
CA PHE A 104 35.83 10.67 10.25
C PHE A 104 35.05 10.32 8.97
N GLY A 105 33.86 10.90 8.75
CA GLY A 105 33.05 10.62 7.57
C GLY A 105 32.26 9.31 7.65
N GLN A 106 32.20 8.65 8.82
CA GLN A 106 31.47 7.39 9.00
C GLN A 106 30.07 7.63 9.54
N GLU A 107 29.11 6.88 9.00
CA GLU A 107 27.71 6.89 9.46
C GLU A 107 27.60 6.24 10.84
N THR A 108 26.88 6.91 11.73
CA THR A 108 26.85 6.55 13.16
C THR A 108 25.74 5.55 13.54
N GLY A 109 24.98 5.04 12.56
CA GLY A 109 23.80 4.19 12.78
C GLY A 109 22.61 4.95 13.37
N LYS A 110 22.74 6.27 13.55
CA LYS A 110 21.74 7.14 14.15
C LYS A 110 21.25 8.15 13.11
N ARG A 111 19.93 8.20 12.93
CA ARG A 111 19.29 9.18 12.04
C ARG A 111 19.62 10.61 12.45
N GLN A 112 19.76 11.48 11.45
CA GLN A 112 19.97 12.92 11.63
C GLN A 112 18.77 13.58 12.32
N LEU A 113 17.56 13.16 11.95
CA LEU A 113 16.31 13.59 12.57
C LEU A 113 15.52 12.36 13.01
N THR A 114 15.02 12.40 14.24
CA THR A 114 14.14 11.36 14.76
C THR A 114 12.73 11.47 14.16
N PRO A 115 11.96 10.37 14.12
CA PRO A 115 10.57 10.40 13.65
C PRO A 115 9.72 11.46 14.37
N GLN A 116 9.92 11.62 15.68
CA GLN A 116 9.22 12.62 16.49
C GLN A 116 9.59 14.05 16.07
N GLN A 117 10.87 14.34 15.85
CA GLN A 117 11.31 15.66 15.39
C GLN A 117 10.76 16.00 13.99
N TRP A 118 10.66 15.01 13.10
CA TRP A 118 10.00 15.20 11.80
C TRP A 118 8.52 15.56 11.95
N HIS A 119 7.80 14.88 12.84
CA HIS A 119 6.41 15.18 13.14
C HIS A 119 6.21 16.58 13.73
N GLU A 120 7.04 16.97 14.69
CA GLU A 120 7.01 18.31 15.29
C GLU A 120 7.25 19.41 14.24
N ARG A 121 8.18 19.18 13.32
CA ARG A 121 8.42 20.08 12.18
C ARG A 121 7.24 20.12 11.21
N PHE A 122 6.57 18.99 10.98
CA PHE A 122 5.40 18.96 10.13
C PHE A 122 4.26 19.76 10.75
N VAL A 123 3.87 19.45 11.99
CA VAL A 123 2.76 20.11 12.70
C VAL A 123 3.00 21.62 12.87
N SER A 124 4.24 22.05 13.07
CA SER A 124 4.57 23.49 13.20
C SER A 124 4.50 24.27 11.89
N ASN A 125 4.69 23.61 10.74
CA ASN A 125 4.73 24.27 9.43
C ASN A 125 3.47 24.05 8.59
N PHE A 126 2.63 23.07 8.93
CA PHE A 126 1.44 22.70 8.17
C PHE A 126 0.17 22.99 8.97
N ASN A 127 -0.73 23.77 8.39
CA ASN A 127 -2.09 23.92 8.89
C ASN A 127 -2.99 22.94 8.13
N ILE A 128 -3.48 21.90 8.80
CA ILE A 128 -4.46 20.99 8.21
C ILE A 128 -5.81 21.69 8.29
N GLU A 129 -6.38 22.07 7.14
CA GLU A 129 -7.73 22.62 7.09
C GLU A 129 -8.72 21.61 7.67
N GLU A 130 -9.38 22.01 8.75
CA GLU A 130 -10.39 21.19 9.41
C GLU A 130 -11.66 21.20 8.55
N VAL A 131 -12.00 20.05 7.96
CA VAL A 131 -13.19 19.92 7.10
C VAL A 131 -14.39 19.63 7.96
N GLU A 132 -15.52 20.32 7.72
CA GLU A 132 -16.78 20.06 8.41
C GLU A 132 -17.18 18.59 8.27
N THR A 133 -17.50 17.95 9.40
CA THR A 133 -17.87 16.54 9.41
C THR A 133 -19.29 16.35 8.86
N VAL A 134 -19.39 15.71 7.70
CA VAL A 134 -20.68 15.35 7.11
C VAL A 134 -21.22 14.12 7.86
N VAL A 135 -22.41 14.25 8.44
CA VAL A 135 -23.06 13.20 9.28
C VAL A 135 -23.76 12.13 8.43
N GLU A 136 -23.76 12.26 7.10
CA GLU A 136 -24.43 11.30 6.22
C GLU A 136 -23.70 9.95 6.20
N SER A 137 -24.50 8.88 6.27
CA SER A 137 -23.96 7.52 6.15
C SER A 137 -23.49 7.27 4.71
N PRO A 138 -22.33 6.62 4.51
CA PRO A 138 -21.84 6.33 3.18
C PRO A 138 -22.80 5.38 2.45
N PRO A 139 -22.99 5.54 1.13
CA PRO A 139 -23.86 4.67 0.35
C PRO A 139 -23.34 3.22 0.38
N SER A 140 -24.14 2.29 0.90
CA SER A 140 -23.81 0.86 0.93
C SER A 140 -24.37 0.15 -0.29
N SER A 141 -23.51 -0.46 -1.12
CA SER A 141 -23.94 -1.26 -2.28
C SER A 141 -23.97 -2.77 -2.00
N LEU A 142 -23.71 -3.21 -0.76
CA LEU A 142 -23.53 -4.61 -0.40
C LEU A 142 -24.73 -5.12 0.41
N SER A 143 -25.56 -5.96 -0.21
CA SER A 143 -26.59 -6.74 0.48
C SER A 143 -26.02 -8.10 0.90
N ARG A 144 -25.84 -8.34 2.20
CA ARG A 144 -25.37 -9.65 2.69
C ARG A 144 -26.49 -10.70 2.57
N PRO A 145 -26.28 -11.82 1.86
CA PRO A 145 -27.28 -12.89 1.77
C PRO A 145 -27.46 -13.60 3.12
N ASN A 146 -28.59 -14.30 3.30
CA ASN A 146 -28.89 -15.06 4.53
C ASN A 146 -27.89 -16.23 4.74
N VAL A 147 -27.71 -16.67 5.99
CA VAL A 147 -26.79 -17.74 6.40
C VAL A 147 -27.01 -19.01 5.58
N LEU A 148 -28.25 -19.47 5.38
CA LEU A 148 -28.52 -20.66 4.57
C LEU A 148 -28.10 -20.50 3.10
N ALA A 149 -28.34 -19.32 2.52
CA ALA A 149 -27.94 -19.01 1.15
C ALA A 149 -26.40 -18.92 1.03
N GLN A 150 -25.73 -18.36 2.05
CA GLN A 150 -24.27 -18.37 2.14
C GLN A 150 -23.72 -19.80 2.24
N THR A 151 -24.29 -20.64 3.12
CA THR A 151 -23.86 -22.04 3.29
C THR A 151 -24.00 -22.83 2.00
N TYR A 152 -25.14 -22.70 1.31
CA TYR A 152 -25.34 -23.33 0.00
C TYR A 152 -24.33 -22.82 -1.03
N LEU A 153 -24.16 -21.49 -1.14
CA LEU A 153 -23.25 -20.88 -2.10
C LEU A 153 -21.79 -21.29 -1.86
N PHE A 154 -21.33 -21.32 -0.61
CA PHE A 154 -19.99 -21.79 -0.26
C PHE A 154 -19.80 -23.27 -0.56
N THR A 155 -20.81 -24.10 -0.26
CA THR A 155 -20.75 -25.54 -0.53
C THR A 155 -20.66 -25.81 -2.03
N VAL A 156 -21.48 -25.13 -2.84
CA VAL A 156 -21.46 -25.24 -4.30
C VAL A 156 -20.12 -24.75 -4.85
N ARG A 157 -19.64 -23.58 -4.41
CA ARG A 157 -18.35 -23.02 -4.84
C ARG A 157 -17.20 -24.00 -4.55
N ASP A 158 -17.13 -24.53 -3.33
CA ASP A 158 -16.04 -25.40 -2.91
C ASP A 158 -16.12 -26.76 -3.63
N PHE A 159 -17.33 -27.28 -3.87
CA PHE A 159 -17.54 -28.49 -4.66
C PHE A 159 -17.10 -28.32 -6.12
N LEU A 160 -17.50 -27.22 -6.76
CA LEU A 160 -17.12 -26.90 -8.14
C LEU A 160 -15.60 -26.68 -8.27
N ALA A 161 -14.98 -25.97 -7.32
CA ALA A 161 -13.54 -25.76 -7.29
C ALA A 161 -12.76 -27.09 -7.18
N LYS A 162 -13.24 -28.02 -6.33
CA LYS A 162 -12.63 -29.34 -6.17
C LYS A 162 -12.78 -30.22 -7.41
N ILE A 163 -13.97 -30.27 -8.02
CA ILE A 163 -14.21 -31.06 -9.24
C ILE A 163 -13.46 -30.50 -10.45
N SER A 164 -13.28 -29.18 -10.51
CA SER A 164 -12.47 -28.56 -11.56
C SER A 164 -10.99 -29.02 -11.50
N ASN A 165 -10.49 -29.42 -10.32
CA ASN A 165 -9.15 -29.96 -10.18
C ASN A 165 -9.12 -31.48 -10.45
N ARG A 166 -9.13 -31.83 -11.74
CA ARG A 166 -9.12 -33.23 -12.20
C ARG A 166 -7.95 -34.03 -11.61
N GLN A 167 -6.74 -33.46 -11.54
CA GLN A 167 -5.55 -34.15 -11.01
C GLN A 167 -5.73 -34.52 -9.53
N TYR A 168 -6.18 -33.58 -8.70
CA TYR A 168 -6.47 -33.84 -7.28
C TYR A 168 -7.60 -34.86 -7.10
N MET A 169 -8.64 -34.80 -7.93
CA MET A 169 -9.74 -35.76 -7.88
C MET A 169 -9.29 -37.16 -8.29
N PHE A 170 -8.45 -37.29 -9.32
CA PHE A 170 -7.89 -38.58 -9.74
C PHE A 170 -7.00 -39.19 -8.66
N ILE A 171 -6.12 -38.40 -8.03
CA ILE A 171 -5.25 -38.88 -6.95
C ILE A 171 -6.09 -39.37 -5.77
N ASN A 172 -7.05 -38.56 -5.27
CA ASN A 172 -7.90 -38.98 -4.15
C ASN A 172 -8.78 -40.20 -4.48
N LEU A 173 -9.29 -40.29 -5.71
CA LEU A 173 -10.11 -41.43 -6.14
C LEU A 173 -9.29 -42.72 -6.27
N LEU A 174 -7.99 -42.62 -6.60
CA LEU A 174 -7.07 -43.76 -6.71
C LEU A 174 -6.41 -44.14 -5.37
N GLU A 175 -6.21 -43.19 -4.47
CA GLU A 175 -5.59 -43.38 -3.15
C GLU A 175 -6.58 -43.90 -2.09
N ALA A 176 -7.85 -43.48 -2.15
CA ALA A 176 -8.90 -43.97 -1.24
C ALA A 176 -9.13 -45.50 -1.28
N PRO A 177 -9.13 -46.18 -2.45
CA PRO A 177 -9.26 -47.64 -2.51
C PRO A 177 -7.96 -48.43 -2.30
N SER A 178 -6.78 -47.79 -2.30
CA SER A 178 -5.50 -48.48 -2.10
C SER A 178 -5.09 -48.55 -0.61
N TRP A 179 -5.64 -47.69 0.24
CA TRP A 179 -5.39 -47.69 1.69
C TRP A 179 -5.82 -48.97 2.43
N PRO A 180 -6.97 -49.63 2.12
CA PRO A 180 -7.37 -50.87 2.78
C PRO A 180 -6.51 -52.09 2.42
N CYS A 181 -5.81 -52.06 1.27
CA CYS A 181 -5.05 -53.22 0.77
C CYS A 181 -3.65 -53.35 1.37
N CYS A 182 -3.03 -52.25 1.84
CA CYS A 182 -1.67 -52.29 2.39
C CYS A 182 -1.58 -52.61 3.89
N TRP A 183 -2.71 -52.78 4.60
CA TRP A 183 -2.74 -53.08 6.05
C TRP A 183 -3.21 -54.52 6.36
N ARG A 184 -3.10 -55.42 5.38
CA ARG A 184 -3.39 -56.85 5.55
C ARG A 184 -2.32 -57.73 4.91
N THR A 185 -1.07 -57.57 5.34
CA THR A 185 0.01 -58.57 5.27
C THR A 185 0.95 -58.36 6.44
#